data_AF-A0A841V8E1-F1
#
_entry.id   AF-A0A841V8E1-F1
#
_cell.length_a   1.000
_cell.length_b   1.000
_cell.length_c   1.000
_cell.angle_alpha   90.00
_cell.angle_beta   90.00
_cell.angle_gamma   90.00
#
_symmetry.space_group_name_H-M   'P 1'
#
loop_
_entity.id
_entity.type
_entity.pdbx_description
1 polymer ?
#
loop_
_entity_poly.entity_id
_entity_poly.type
_entity_poly.pdbx_seq_one_letter_code
_entity_poly.pdbx_strand_id
1 'polypeptide(L)'
;MTNEELLQITVNQNLGCFTKDDLKDIWQDDEYAQMRDELLQLMMRFKLCYKIPGCPDTYIAPQFLPIEKAKYTWDNSKNLILCYTYQSMIPKGMFTRFIVEMHPWIEQQKLVWKSGVVLNKDQTRAEVIENYNQREIKIRVAGNRKKELMAVVTHELEKINSSQEGLQYEARVPCNCETCKNLPKPHFYSLDLLKKRLNASHYYIECYESYKRVDVRSLIDDDVMLQPVKADGENNPEVTALESELERKPDESFKTVTRNQVFISYSHKDEEWLSKLQDCLKPIIRNQKELVVWDDTKIKAGDQWRKEIENALALAKVAVLLVSHNFLASDFIHENELPPLLDAAKAKGLTIIWIPLSSSNYQETEINKYQSAHPPNQPLKSLSSAQEDEAWVDICQKIKKAVAVPQ
;
A
#
# COMPACT_ATOMS: atom_id res chain seq x y z
N MET A 1 34.25 0.60 4.74
CA MET A 1 32.94 -0.05 4.82
C MET A 1 31.91 1.03 4.58
N THR A 2 30.89 0.75 3.78
CA THR A 2 29.79 1.70 3.58
C THR A 2 28.86 1.69 4.80
N ASN A 3 28.09 2.76 5.02
CA ASN A 3 27.06 2.79 6.07
C ASN A 3 26.03 1.66 5.90
N GLU A 4 25.79 1.20 4.66
CA GLU A 4 24.93 0.06 4.36
C GLU A 4 25.52 -1.26 4.88
N GLU A 5 26.84 -1.46 4.75
CA GLU A 5 27.54 -2.62 5.31
C GLU A 5 27.54 -2.61 6.85
N LEU A 6 27.70 -1.44 7.47
CA LEU A 6 27.62 -1.28 8.93
C LEU A 6 26.20 -1.51 9.47
N LEU A 7 25.18 -0.99 8.78
CA LEU A 7 23.77 -1.26 9.08
C LEU A 7 23.49 -2.77 9.03
N GLN A 8 23.96 -3.41 7.97
CA GLN A 8 23.78 -4.84 7.76
C GLN A 8 24.49 -5.68 8.85
N ILE A 9 25.68 -5.28 9.31
CA ILE A 9 26.45 -5.99 10.33
C ILE A 9 25.83 -5.81 11.72
N THR A 10 25.64 -4.58 12.18
CA THR A 10 25.14 -4.28 13.54
C THR A 10 23.74 -4.83 13.75
N VAL A 11 22.85 -4.64 12.76
CA VAL A 11 21.46 -5.08 12.88
C VAL A 11 21.34 -6.60 12.73
N ASN A 12 22.18 -7.26 11.92
CA ASN A 12 22.21 -8.72 11.87
C ASN A 12 22.74 -9.35 13.17
N GLN A 13 23.77 -8.74 13.78
CA GLN A 13 24.33 -9.21 15.06
C GLN A 13 23.31 -9.12 16.19
N ASN A 14 22.48 -8.08 16.18
CA ASN A 14 21.40 -7.88 17.14
C ASN A 14 20.06 -8.51 16.70
N LEU A 15 20.10 -9.46 15.75
CA LEU A 15 18.93 -10.21 15.29
C LEU A 15 17.76 -9.33 14.83
N GLY A 16 18.04 -8.24 14.13
CA GLY A 16 17.03 -7.29 13.66
C GLY A 16 16.68 -6.17 14.63
N CYS A 17 17.14 -6.23 15.88
CA CYS A 17 16.91 -5.21 16.90
C CYS A 17 17.98 -4.11 16.84
N PHE A 18 17.59 -2.85 16.99
CA PHE A 18 18.52 -1.73 17.10
C PHE A 18 17.93 -0.58 17.90
N THR A 19 18.79 0.26 18.44
CA THR A 19 18.46 1.44 19.24
C THR A 19 18.80 2.73 18.50
N LYS A 20 18.34 3.87 19.01
CA LYS A 20 18.79 5.18 18.49
C LYS A 20 20.31 5.39 18.64
N ASP A 21 20.92 4.82 19.67
CA ASP A 21 22.38 4.93 19.84
C ASP A 21 23.12 4.12 18.78
N ASP A 22 22.60 2.95 18.40
CA ASP A 22 23.18 2.16 17.30
C ASP A 22 23.17 2.91 15.97
N LEU A 23 22.24 3.87 15.76
CA LEU A 23 22.22 4.70 14.55
C LEU A 23 23.47 5.56 14.39
N LYS A 24 24.16 5.91 15.50
CA LYS A 24 25.43 6.64 15.45
C LYS A 24 26.51 5.79 14.81
N ASP A 25 26.51 4.50 15.10
CA ASP A 25 27.48 3.54 14.58
C ASP A 25 27.10 3.02 13.18
N ILE A 26 25.83 3.12 12.81
CA ILE A 26 25.33 2.72 11.49
C ILE A 26 25.51 3.84 10.45
N TRP A 27 25.17 5.08 10.82
CA TRP A 27 25.33 6.27 9.99
C TRP A 27 26.43 7.15 10.60
N GLN A 28 27.67 6.67 10.50
CA GLN A 28 28.83 7.29 11.17
C GLN A 28 29.25 8.61 10.51
N ASP A 29 29.04 8.74 9.19
CA ASP A 29 29.48 9.92 8.46
C ASP A 29 28.79 11.19 9.01
N ASP A 30 29.59 12.27 9.14
CA ASP A 30 29.16 13.55 9.72
C ASP A 30 27.95 14.14 8.98
N GLU A 31 27.79 13.85 7.68
CA GLU A 31 26.64 14.27 6.87
C GLU A 31 25.30 13.73 7.37
N TYR A 32 25.29 12.56 8.04
CA TYR A 32 24.07 11.97 8.59
C TYR A 32 23.85 12.31 10.05
N ALA A 33 24.82 12.91 10.74
CA ALA A 33 24.76 13.11 12.20
C ALA A 33 23.53 13.91 12.65
N GLN A 34 23.12 14.89 11.84
CA GLN A 34 21.92 15.72 12.05
C GLN A 34 20.64 15.14 11.43
N MET A 35 20.74 14.07 10.62
CA MET A 35 19.64 13.49 9.84
C MET A 35 19.17 12.11 10.34
N ARG A 36 19.82 11.56 11.38
CA ARG A 36 19.57 10.17 11.84
C ARG A 36 18.12 9.95 12.28
N ASP A 37 17.52 10.95 12.92
CA ASP A 37 16.12 10.87 13.34
C ASP A 37 15.17 10.89 12.14
N GLU A 38 15.43 11.73 11.13
CA GLU A 38 14.65 11.80 9.90
C GLU A 38 14.74 10.51 9.09
N LEU A 39 15.94 9.92 9.00
CA LEU A 39 16.15 8.64 8.32
C LEU A 39 15.43 7.50 9.04
N LEU A 40 15.46 7.47 10.38
CA LEU A 40 14.69 6.52 11.17
C LEU A 40 13.18 6.68 10.94
N GLN A 41 12.68 7.91 10.93
CA GLN A 41 11.27 8.17 10.60
C GLN A 41 10.91 7.73 9.18
N LEU A 42 11.83 7.90 8.24
CA LEU A 42 11.69 7.43 6.86
C LEU A 42 11.60 5.90 6.82
N MET A 43 12.46 5.19 7.56
CA MET A 43 12.42 3.72 7.66
C MET A 43 11.08 3.22 8.23
N MET A 44 10.58 3.86 9.29
CA MET A 44 9.27 3.54 9.86
C MET A 44 8.14 3.82 8.86
N ARG A 45 8.18 4.97 8.16
CA ARG A 45 7.20 5.35 7.14
C ARG A 45 7.16 4.38 5.97
N PHE A 46 8.32 3.87 5.54
CA PHE A 46 8.41 2.86 4.48
C PHE A 46 8.14 1.43 4.96
N LYS A 47 7.73 1.26 6.22
CA LYS A 47 7.45 -0.05 6.83
C LYS A 47 8.66 -0.99 6.75
N LEU A 48 9.86 -0.43 6.96
CA LEU A 48 11.12 -1.17 7.04
C LEU A 48 11.51 -1.52 8.47
N CYS A 49 10.94 -0.81 9.45
CA CYS A 49 11.09 -1.12 10.86
C CYS A 49 9.87 -0.64 11.65
N TYR A 50 9.75 -1.11 12.88
CA TYR A 50 8.77 -0.61 13.86
C TYR A 50 9.44 -0.38 15.20
N LYS A 51 8.85 0.51 16.00
CA LYS A 51 9.26 0.72 17.39
C LYS A 51 8.63 -0.36 18.27
N ILE A 52 9.40 -0.95 19.17
CA ILE A 52 8.85 -1.95 20.12
C ILE A 52 7.91 -1.21 21.10
N PRO A 53 6.62 -1.60 21.19
CA PRO A 53 5.68 -1.01 22.15
C PRO A 53 6.20 -1.13 23.59
N GLY A 54 6.21 -0.01 24.32
CA GLY A 54 6.67 0.05 25.71
C GLY A 54 8.19 0.10 25.90
N CYS A 55 8.99 0.02 24.84
CA CYS A 55 10.44 0.19 24.90
C CYS A 55 10.84 1.51 24.24
N PRO A 56 11.35 2.50 24.99
CA PRO A 56 11.84 3.74 24.40
C PRO A 56 13.03 3.45 23.48
N ASP A 57 13.06 4.15 22.34
CA ASP A 57 14.18 4.16 21.40
C ASP A 57 14.72 2.79 20.93
N THR A 58 13.86 1.76 20.97
CA THR A 58 14.20 0.42 20.52
C THR A 58 13.30 0.02 19.35
N TYR A 59 13.90 -0.49 18.29
CA TYR A 59 13.26 -0.77 17.01
C TYR A 59 13.61 -2.16 16.50
N ILE A 60 12.73 -2.73 15.68
CA ILE A 60 12.96 -3.99 14.97
C ILE A 60 12.82 -3.74 13.47
N ALA A 61 13.81 -4.19 12.71
CA ALA A 61 13.81 -4.24 11.25
C ALA A 61 13.60 -5.70 10.78
N PRO A 62 12.38 -6.10 10.38
CA PRO A 62 12.04 -7.50 10.16
C PRO A 62 12.87 -8.24 9.09
N GLN A 63 13.42 -7.51 8.12
CA GLN A 63 14.29 -8.04 7.06
C GLN A 63 15.59 -8.67 7.56
N PHE A 64 16.02 -8.28 8.76
CA PHE A 64 17.25 -8.73 9.42
C PHE A 64 16.97 -9.70 10.59
N LEU A 65 15.70 -10.07 10.81
CA LEU A 65 15.35 -11.12 11.76
C LEU A 65 15.96 -12.46 11.32
N PRO A 66 16.19 -13.39 12.27
CA PRO A 66 16.63 -14.74 11.94
C PRO A 66 15.57 -15.46 11.08
N ILE A 67 16.03 -16.36 10.21
CA ILE A 67 15.15 -17.25 9.43
C ILE A 67 14.59 -18.36 10.31
N GLU A 68 15.31 -18.73 11.38
CA GLU A 68 14.92 -19.80 12.29
C GLU A 68 13.62 -19.48 13.03
N LYS A 69 12.72 -20.46 13.04
CA LYS A 69 11.43 -20.36 13.71
C LYS A 69 11.61 -20.25 15.22
N ALA A 70 10.97 -19.25 15.82
CA ALA A 70 10.95 -19.10 17.28
C ALA A 70 10.33 -20.33 17.96
N LYS A 71 10.82 -20.70 19.15
CA LYS A 71 10.27 -21.79 19.95
C LYS A 71 9.09 -21.27 20.78
N TYR A 72 7.91 -21.86 20.59
CA TYR A 72 6.69 -21.57 21.37
C TYR A 72 5.74 -22.77 21.36
N THR A 73 4.78 -22.77 22.28
CA THR A 73 3.71 -23.76 22.33
C THR A 73 2.51 -23.31 21.50
N TRP A 74 1.86 -24.25 20.82
CA TRP A 74 0.66 -23.99 20.03
C TRP A 74 -0.37 -25.08 20.25
N ASP A 75 -1.62 -24.70 20.50
CA ASP A 75 -2.73 -25.64 20.57
C ASP A 75 -3.19 -26.01 19.16
N ASN A 76 -2.96 -27.26 18.76
CA ASN A 76 -3.40 -27.76 17.45
C ASN A 76 -4.90 -28.10 17.43
N SER A 77 -5.61 -27.98 18.56
CA SER A 77 -7.04 -28.20 18.65
C SER A 77 -7.85 -27.04 18.05
N LYS A 78 -8.92 -27.36 17.31
CA LYS A 78 -9.97 -26.41 16.84
C LYS A 78 -9.48 -25.11 16.16
N ASN A 79 -8.39 -25.18 15.39
CA ASN A 79 -7.85 -24.04 14.65
C ASN A 79 -8.74 -23.66 13.45
N LEU A 80 -8.88 -22.36 13.22
CA LEU A 80 -9.31 -21.83 11.91
C LEU A 80 -8.06 -21.66 11.04
N ILE A 81 -8.04 -22.26 9.85
CA ILE A 81 -6.86 -22.28 8.98
C ILE A 81 -7.21 -21.69 7.62
N LEU A 82 -6.36 -20.79 7.13
CA LEU A 82 -6.43 -20.24 5.79
C LEU A 82 -5.03 -20.25 5.17
N CYS A 83 -4.94 -20.54 3.88
CA CYS A 83 -3.69 -20.55 3.14
C CYS A 83 -3.80 -19.68 1.90
N TYR A 84 -2.96 -18.66 1.77
CA TYR A 84 -2.81 -17.90 0.53
C TYR A 84 -1.76 -18.59 -0.34
N THR A 85 -2.10 -18.96 -1.56
CA THR A 85 -1.16 -19.51 -2.55
C THR A 85 -0.95 -18.53 -3.68
N TYR A 86 0.30 -18.33 -4.10
CA TYR A 86 0.69 -17.38 -5.13
C TYR A 86 1.11 -18.10 -6.42
N GLN A 87 0.67 -17.59 -7.57
CA GLN A 87 1.05 -18.17 -8.87
C GLN A 87 2.54 -17.91 -9.19
N SER A 88 3.01 -16.69 -8.91
CA SER A 88 4.41 -16.27 -9.01
C SER A 88 5.12 -16.38 -7.66
N MET A 89 6.41 -16.07 -7.64
CA MET A 89 7.15 -15.91 -6.38
C MET A 89 6.53 -14.79 -5.53
N ILE A 90 6.55 -14.96 -4.21
CA ILE A 90 6.10 -13.93 -3.27
C ILE A 90 7.06 -12.74 -3.37
N PRO A 91 6.57 -11.50 -3.57
CA PRO A 91 7.43 -10.32 -3.62
C PRO A 91 8.29 -10.18 -2.36
N LYS A 92 9.60 -9.96 -2.53
CA LYS A 92 10.52 -9.79 -1.41
C LYS A 92 10.07 -8.61 -0.53
N GLY A 93 9.99 -8.86 0.76
CA GLY A 93 9.60 -7.85 1.75
C GLY A 93 8.09 -7.66 1.94
N MET A 94 7.25 -8.40 1.20
CA MET A 94 5.79 -8.41 1.41
C MET A 94 5.45 -8.88 2.84
N PHE A 95 6.07 -9.99 3.26
CA PHE A 95 5.86 -10.55 4.59
C PHE A 95 6.42 -9.65 5.70
N THR A 96 7.58 -9.01 5.49
CA THR A 96 8.15 -8.09 6.48
C THR A 96 7.29 -6.84 6.66
N ARG A 97 6.65 -6.34 5.59
CA ARG A 97 5.66 -5.25 5.69
C ARG A 97 4.44 -5.68 6.50
N PHE A 98 3.97 -6.92 6.31
CA PHE A 98 2.91 -7.49 7.14
C PHE A 98 3.31 -7.54 8.63
N ILE A 99 4.53 -7.98 8.95
CA ILE A 99 5.06 -7.96 10.32
C ILE A 99 5.04 -6.54 10.89
N VAL A 100 5.50 -5.54 10.12
CA VAL A 100 5.51 -4.14 10.57
C VAL A 100 4.10 -3.64 10.85
N GLU A 101 3.11 -3.94 10.03
CA GLU A 101 1.72 -3.49 10.27
C GLU A 101 1.10 -4.16 11.49
N MET A 102 1.42 -5.43 11.71
CA MET A 102 0.85 -6.24 12.79
C MET A 102 1.67 -6.19 14.08
N HIS A 103 2.72 -5.38 14.13
CA HIS A 103 3.65 -5.30 15.25
C HIS A 103 3.01 -5.06 16.63
N PRO A 104 1.91 -4.28 16.79
CA PRO A 104 1.34 -4.03 18.11
C PRO A 104 0.81 -5.30 18.79
N TRP A 105 0.48 -6.32 18.01
CA TRP A 105 -0.07 -7.59 18.51
C TRP A 105 0.94 -8.72 18.53
N ILE A 106 2.22 -8.49 18.23
CA ILE A 106 3.25 -9.54 18.32
C ILE A 106 3.31 -10.04 19.75
N GLU A 107 3.15 -11.36 19.91
CA GLU A 107 3.09 -11.98 21.22
C GLU A 107 4.41 -11.76 21.98
N GLN A 108 4.28 -11.10 23.14
CA GLN A 108 5.40 -10.70 24.00
C GLN A 108 6.45 -9.82 23.31
N GLN A 109 6.15 -9.28 22.12
CA GLN A 109 7.11 -8.59 21.25
C GLN A 109 8.36 -9.43 20.94
N LYS A 110 8.24 -10.77 21.00
CA LYS A 110 9.35 -11.72 20.84
C LYS A 110 9.07 -12.81 19.80
N LEU A 111 7.81 -13.17 19.58
CA LEU A 111 7.46 -14.27 18.69
C LEU A 111 7.37 -13.80 17.23
N VAL A 112 8.51 -13.38 16.69
CA VAL A 112 8.65 -12.90 15.32
C VAL A 112 10.01 -13.33 14.75
N TRP A 113 10.00 -13.79 13.50
CA TRP A 113 11.18 -14.17 12.72
C TRP A 113 10.95 -13.79 11.25
N LYS A 114 11.97 -13.92 10.41
CA LYS A 114 11.93 -13.37 9.04
C LYS A 114 10.76 -13.88 8.19
N SER A 115 10.34 -15.12 8.41
CA SER A 115 9.29 -15.81 7.65
C SER A 115 8.07 -16.15 8.50
N GLY A 116 7.94 -15.60 9.71
CA GLY A 116 6.74 -15.85 10.50
C GLY A 116 6.58 -14.97 11.72
N VAL A 117 5.34 -14.93 12.21
CA VAL A 117 4.96 -14.13 13.36
C VAL A 117 3.82 -14.82 14.11
N VAL A 118 3.85 -14.70 15.44
CA VAL A 118 2.73 -15.06 16.31
C VAL A 118 2.15 -13.80 16.92
N LEU A 119 0.86 -13.61 16.68
CA LEU A 119 0.08 -12.47 17.14
C LEU A 119 -0.84 -12.92 18.27
N ASN A 120 -1.09 -12.04 19.24
CA ASN A 120 -2.03 -12.24 20.32
C ASN A 120 -2.88 -10.97 20.50
N LYS A 121 -4.18 -11.11 20.30
CA LYS A 121 -5.19 -10.07 20.53
C LYS A 121 -6.37 -10.70 21.25
N ASP A 122 -6.78 -10.13 22.39
CA ASP A 122 -7.94 -10.57 23.18
C ASP A 122 -7.98 -12.08 23.46
N GLN A 123 -6.86 -12.64 23.95
CA GLN A 123 -6.70 -14.08 24.24
C GLN A 123 -6.89 -15.00 23.01
N THR A 124 -6.84 -14.44 21.82
CA THR A 124 -6.88 -15.17 20.55
C THR A 124 -5.51 -15.03 19.90
N ARG A 125 -4.94 -16.17 19.48
CA ARG A 125 -3.61 -16.23 18.89
C ARG A 125 -3.71 -16.52 17.40
N ALA A 126 -2.89 -15.85 16.60
CA ALA A 126 -2.74 -16.12 15.17
C ALA A 126 -1.26 -16.40 14.86
N GLU A 127 -0.98 -17.54 14.25
CA GLU A 127 0.31 -17.84 13.66
C GLU A 127 0.21 -17.62 12.15
N VAL A 128 1.13 -16.81 11.63
CA VAL A 128 1.22 -16.50 10.20
C VAL A 128 2.63 -16.85 9.75
N ILE A 129 2.75 -17.72 8.75
CA ILE A 129 4.04 -18.24 8.26
C ILE A 129 4.09 -18.11 6.74
N GLU A 130 5.17 -17.52 6.23
CA GLU A 130 5.55 -17.52 4.83
C GLU A 130 6.41 -18.75 4.50
N ASN A 131 5.92 -19.60 3.61
CA ASN A 131 6.69 -20.68 3.00
C ASN A 131 7.10 -20.27 1.58
N TYR A 132 8.22 -19.55 1.47
CA TYR A 132 8.69 -18.98 0.20
C TYR A 132 8.84 -20.03 -0.92
N ASN A 133 9.40 -21.20 -0.62
CA ASN A 133 9.59 -22.29 -1.59
C ASN A 133 8.26 -22.90 -2.07
N GLN A 134 7.23 -22.86 -1.23
CA GLN A 134 5.90 -23.37 -1.55
C GLN A 134 4.98 -22.28 -2.10
N ARG A 135 5.46 -21.02 -2.14
CA ARG A 135 4.70 -19.84 -2.56
C ARG A 135 3.39 -19.73 -1.82
N GLU A 136 3.43 -19.98 -0.51
CA GLU A 136 2.25 -19.90 0.33
C GLU A 136 2.48 -19.09 1.60
N ILE A 137 1.43 -18.41 2.06
CA ILE A 137 1.34 -17.86 3.41
C ILE A 137 0.23 -18.62 4.14
N LYS A 138 0.62 -19.32 5.19
CA LYS A 138 -0.28 -20.11 6.02
C LYS A 138 -0.64 -19.34 7.29
N ILE A 139 -1.94 -19.23 7.53
CA ILE A 139 -2.50 -18.60 8.72
C ILE A 139 -3.24 -19.68 9.51
N ARG A 140 -2.98 -19.75 10.81
CA ARG A 140 -3.81 -20.52 11.73
C ARG A 140 -4.16 -19.70 12.97
N VAL A 141 -5.42 -19.75 13.37
CA VAL A 141 -5.95 -18.95 14.48
C VAL A 141 -6.60 -19.87 15.50
N ALA A 142 -6.23 -19.69 16.76
CA ALA A 142 -6.74 -20.42 17.92
C ALA A 142 -7.26 -19.43 18.98
N GLY A 143 -8.38 -19.76 19.62
CA GLY A 143 -9.02 -18.93 20.64
C GLY A 143 -10.49 -18.65 20.35
N ASN A 144 -11.13 -17.91 21.26
CA ASN A 144 -12.58 -17.70 21.24
C ASN A 144 -13.02 -16.74 20.12
N ARG A 145 -12.20 -15.74 19.78
CA ARG A 145 -12.49 -14.73 18.74
C ARG A 145 -11.72 -15.02 17.44
N LYS A 146 -11.54 -16.30 17.11
CA LYS A 146 -10.73 -16.73 15.96
C LYS A 146 -11.16 -16.13 14.62
N LYS A 147 -12.45 -15.86 14.43
CA LYS A 147 -13.01 -15.26 13.21
C LYS A 147 -12.59 -13.80 13.06
N GLU A 148 -12.69 -13.04 14.15
CA GLU A 148 -12.37 -11.62 14.16
C GLU A 148 -10.87 -11.40 13.97
N LEU A 149 -10.04 -12.17 14.66
CA LEU A 149 -8.59 -12.08 14.45
C LEU A 149 -8.19 -12.57 13.05
N MET A 150 -8.86 -13.59 12.51
CA MET A 150 -8.66 -14.00 11.12
C MET A 150 -9.01 -12.86 10.17
N ALA A 151 -10.15 -12.20 10.34
CA ALA A 151 -10.58 -11.08 9.49
C ALA A 151 -9.56 -9.94 9.47
N VAL A 152 -9.00 -9.59 10.64
CA VAL A 152 -7.98 -8.55 10.75
C VAL A 152 -6.68 -8.97 10.03
N VAL A 153 -6.23 -10.21 10.23
CA VAL A 153 -5.03 -10.74 9.56
C VAL A 153 -5.21 -10.79 8.05
N THR A 154 -6.36 -11.29 7.57
CA THR A 154 -6.64 -11.40 6.14
C THR A 154 -6.81 -10.03 5.50
N HIS A 155 -7.46 -9.08 6.18
CA HIS A 155 -7.61 -7.72 5.69
C HIS A 155 -6.24 -7.07 5.42
N GLU A 156 -5.30 -7.18 6.36
CA GLU A 156 -3.98 -6.59 6.17
C GLU A 156 -3.17 -7.30 5.08
N LEU A 157 -3.26 -8.64 4.99
CA LEU A 157 -2.63 -9.39 3.90
C LEU A 157 -3.23 -9.04 2.54
N GLU A 158 -4.54 -8.90 2.43
CA GLU A 158 -5.23 -8.52 1.19
C GLU A 158 -4.89 -7.10 0.77
N LYS A 159 -4.84 -6.17 1.72
CA LYS A 159 -4.38 -4.80 1.49
C LYS A 159 -2.95 -4.80 0.95
N ILE A 160 -2.03 -5.56 1.54
CA ILE A 160 -0.65 -5.70 1.04
C ILE A 160 -0.61 -6.37 -0.35
N ASN A 161 -1.36 -7.47 -0.54
CA ASN A 161 -1.40 -8.19 -1.81
C ASN A 161 -1.98 -7.31 -2.94
N SER A 162 -3.05 -6.56 -2.66
CA SER A 162 -3.69 -5.64 -3.61
C SER A 162 -2.80 -4.45 -3.97
N SER A 163 -1.83 -4.12 -3.11
CA SER A 163 -0.82 -3.11 -3.38
C SER A 163 0.26 -3.59 -4.36
N GLN A 164 0.23 -4.85 -4.79
CA GLN A 164 1.20 -5.43 -5.72
C GLN A 164 0.55 -5.60 -7.09
N GLU A 165 1.01 -4.82 -8.07
CA GLU A 165 0.51 -4.94 -9.45
C GLU A 165 0.78 -6.33 -10.03
N GLY A 166 -0.24 -6.93 -10.66
CA GLY A 166 -0.12 -8.22 -11.33
C GLY A 166 0.02 -9.44 -10.41
N LEU A 167 -0.03 -9.27 -9.08
CA LEU A 167 0.09 -10.38 -8.14
C LEU A 167 -1.17 -11.27 -8.19
N GLN A 168 -1.02 -12.48 -8.72
CA GLN A 168 -2.09 -13.48 -8.76
C GLN A 168 -1.98 -14.42 -7.56
N TYR A 169 -3.00 -14.42 -6.71
CA TYR A 169 -3.07 -15.24 -5.50
C TYR A 169 -4.47 -15.80 -5.28
N GLU A 170 -4.56 -16.86 -4.49
CA GLU A 170 -5.82 -17.51 -4.14
C GLU A 170 -5.82 -17.89 -2.65
N ALA A 171 -6.91 -17.58 -1.96
CA ALA A 171 -7.15 -18.03 -0.59
C ALA A 171 -7.78 -19.42 -0.59
N ARG A 172 -7.23 -20.33 0.22
CA ARG A 172 -7.60 -21.75 0.27
C ARG A 172 -7.84 -22.23 1.70
N VAL A 173 -8.87 -23.06 1.87
CA VAL A 173 -9.29 -23.63 3.15
C VAL A 173 -9.02 -25.14 3.15
N PRO A 174 -8.33 -25.70 4.16
CA PRO A 174 -8.11 -27.13 4.24
C PRO A 174 -9.42 -27.87 4.54
N CYS A 175 -9.57 -29.04 3.92
CA CYS A 175 -10.66 -29.95 4.21
C CYS A 175 -10.61 -30.42 5.67
N ASN A 176 -11.76 -30.35 6.35
CA ASN A 176 -11.90 -30.73 7.77
C ASN A 176 -12.41 -32.16 7.98
N CYS A 177 -12.46 -33.00 6.94
CA CYS A 177 -12.88 -34.40 7.06
C CYS A 177 -11.87 -35.22 7.87
N GLU A 178 -12.31 -36.35 8.42
CA GLU A 178 -11.47 -37.24 9.27
C GLU A 178 -10.19 -37.71 8.56
N THR A 179 -10.28 -37.99 7.26
CA THR A 179 -9.11 -38.39 6.46
C THR A 179 -8.14 -37.23 6.32
N CYS A 180 -8.58 -36.07 5.84
CA CYS A 180 -7.73 -34.91 5.60
C CYS A 180 -7.11 -34.34 6.89
N LYS A 181 -7.81 -34.39 8.03
CA LYS A 181 -7.29 -33.97 9.33
C LYS A 181 -6.02 -34.71 9.76
N ASN A 182 -5.88 -35.97 9.32
CA ASN A 182 -4.74 -36.82 9.67
C ASN A 182 -3.65 -36.84 8.58
N LEU A 183 -3.87 -36.17 7.44
CA LEU A 183 -2.87 -36.09 6.38
C LEU A 183 -1.85 -34.98 6.66
N PRO A 184 -0.55 -35.21 6.35
CA PRO A 184 0.46 -34.16 6.45
C PRO A 184 0.17 -32.98 5.50
N LYS A 185 -0.51 -33.26 4.38
CA LYS A 185 -0.99 -32.26 3.42
C LYS A 185 -2.47 -32.55 3.12
N PRO A 186 -3.42 -31.86 3.77
CA PRO A 186 -4.84 -32.06 3.50
C PRO A 186 -5.20 -31.58 2.09
N HIS A 187 -6.35 -32.00 1.59
CA HIS A 187 -6.97 -31.37 0.44
C HIS A 187 -7.37 -29.93 0.77
N PHE A 188 -7.27 -29.03 -0.20
CA PHE A 188 -7.63 -27.62 -0.04
C PHE A 188 -8.69 -27.21 -1.06
N TYR A 189 -9.67 -26.44 -0.59
CA TYR A 189 -10.70 -25.83 -1.43
C TYR A 189 -10.44 -24.34 -1.58
N SER A 190 -10.71 -23.81 -2.77
CA SER A 190 -10.74 -22.37 -3.03
C SER A 190 -11.81 -21.71 -2.16
N LEU A 191 -11.45 -20.66 -1.41
CA LEU A 191 -12.40 -19.91 -0.58
C LEU A 191 -13.51 -19.29 -1.45
N ASP A 192 -13.17 -18.80 -2.64
CA ASP A 192 -14.14 -18.23 -3.58
C ASP A 192 -15.12 -19.28 -4.09
N LEU A 193 -14.65 -20.51 -4.35
CA LEU A 193 -15.53 -21.63 -4.70
C LEU A 193 -16.52 -21.91 -3.55
N LEU A 194 -16.03 -21.99 -2.31
CA LEU A 194 -16.86 -22.28 -1.16
C LEU A 194 -17.92 -21.15 -0.95
N LYS A 195 -17.53 -19.88 -1.08
CA LYS A 195 -18.44 -18.71 -1.03
C LYS A 195 -19.52 -18.79 -2.13
N LYS A 196 -19.14 -19.07 -3.38
CA LYS A 196 -20.08 -19.23 -4.50
C LYS A 196 -21.10 -20.35 -4.24
N ARG A 197 -20.66 -21.46 -3.63
CA ARG A 197 -21.54 -22.57 -3.26
C ARG A 197 -22.53 -22.18 -2.16
N LEU A 198 -22.09 -21.47 -1.11
CA LEU A 198 -22.98 -20.99 -0.06
C LEU A 198 -24.06 -20.06 -0.62
N ASN A 199 -23.69 -19.11 -1.49
CA ASN A 199 -24.63 -18.20 -2.14
C ASN A 199 -25.64 -18.93 -3.04
N ALA A 200 -25.22 -20.03 -3.67
CA ALA A 200 -26.09 -20.91 -4.44
C ALA A 200 -26.87 -21.93 -3.58
N SER A 201 -26.84 -21.83 -2.25
CA SER A 201 -27.44 -22.79 -1.31
C SER A 201 -26.96 -24.24 -1.47
N HIS A 202 -25.74 -24.42 -1.98
CA HIS A 202 -25.08 -25.72 -2.16
C HIS A 202 -24.16 -26.03 -0.97
N TYR A 203 -24.75 -26.47 0.15
CA TYR A 203 -24.05 -26.62 1.43
C TYR A 203 -23.09 -27.82 1.56
N TYR A 204 -22.98 -28.67 0.54
CA TYR A 204 -22.09 -29.84 0.59
C TYR A 204 -21.09 -29.82 -0.56
N ILE A 205 -19.86 -30.21 -0.29
CA ILE A 205 -18.80 -30.43 -1.29
C ILE A 205 -18.17 -31.80 -1.06
N GLU A 206 -17.75 -32.48 -2.13
CA GLU A 206 -17.06 -33.76 -2.01
C GLU A 206 -15.57 -33.54 -1.71
N CYS A 207 -15.01 -34.40 -0.85
CA CYS A 207 -13.58 -34.44 -0.59
C CYS A 207 -12.88 -35.38 -1.56
N TYR A 208 -11.89 -34.88 -2.31
CA TYR A 208 -11.14 -35.67 -3.28
C TYR A 208 -10.26 -36.77 -2.67
N GLU A 209 -9.93 -36.68 -1.37
CA GLU A 209 -9.12 -37.69 -0.67
C GLU A 209 -9.97 -38.80 -0.06
N SER A 210 -11.16 -38.46 0.42
CA SER A 210 -12.02 -39.39 1.19
C SER A 210 -13.32 -39.77 0.48
N TYR A 211 -13.66 -39.06 -0.61
CA TYR A 211 -14.92 -39.13 -1.33
C TYR A 211 -16.17 -38.90 -0.45
N LYS A 212 -15.97 -38.40 0.78
CA LYS A 212 -17.04 -38.05 1.72
C LYS A 212 -17.59 -36.65 1.38
N ARG A 213 -18.89 -36.47 1.62
CA ARG A 213 -19.53 -35.15 1.59
C ARG A 213 -19.15 -34.37 2.84
N VAL A 214 -18.65 -33.15 2.64
CA VAL A 214 -18.22 -32.23 3.68
C VAL A 214 -19.15 -31.02 3.67
N ASP A 215 -19.58 -30.58 4.84
CA ASP A 215 -20.40 -29.37 4.97
C ASP A 215 -19.54 -28.13 4.71
N VAL A 216 -19.90 -27.35 3.69
CA VAL A 216 -19.21 -26.11 3.29
C VAL A 216 -19.21 -25.09 4.44
N ARG A 217 -20.28 -25.03 5.22
CA ARG A 217 -20.38 -24.12 6.38
C ARG A 217 -19.39 -24.50 7.47
N SER A 218 -19.12 -25.79 7.65
CA SER A 218 -18.11 -26.26 8.62
C SER A 218 -16.66 -26.00 8.17
N LEU A 219 -16.44 -25.75 6.87
CA LEU A 219 -15.14 -25.36 6.32
C LEU A 219 -14.90 -23.86 6.50
N ILE A 220 -15.93 -23.04 6.28
CA ILE A 220 -15.89 -21.58 6.44
C ILE A 220 -16.12 -21.16 7.91
N ASP A 221 -16.69 -22.05 8.72
CA ASP A 221 -17.06 -21.90 10.13
C ASP A 221 -18.08 -20.76 10.33
N ASP A 222 -19.34 -21.00 9.92
CA ASP A 222 -20.60 -20.22 10.12
C ASP A 222 -20.45 -18.70 10.41
N ASP A 223 -20.71 -17.83 9.42
CA ASP A 223 -20.64 -16.34 9.45
C ASP A 223 -19.27 -15.66 9.19
N VAL A 224 -18.47 -16.21 8.28
CA VAL A 224 -17.23 -15.59 7.80
C VAL A 224 -17.44 -15.01 6.39
N MET A 225 -17.40 -13.67 6.31
CA MET A 225 -17.14 -12.82 5.12
C MET A 225 -18.31 -12.47 4.18
N LEU A 226 -19.39 -11.91 4.71
CA LEU A 226 -20.23 -10.94 3.98
C LEU A 226 -19.67 -9.55 4.38
N GLN A 227 -19.11 -8.70 3.52
CA GLN A 227 -19.28 -8.48 2.09
C GLN A 227 -17.97 -7.96 1.47
N PRO A 228 -17.78 -8.07 0.13
CA PRO A 228 -17.06 -7.04 -0.59
C PRO A 228 -17.95 -5.79 -0.59
N VAL A 229 -17.52 -4.72 0.08
CA VAL A 229 -18.25 -3.44 0.04
C VAL A 229 -18.24 -2.94 -1.40
N LYS A 230 -19.37 -3.07 -2.09
CA LYS A 230 -19.72 -2.21 -3.22
C LYS A 230 -20.35 -0.96 -2.63
N ALA A 231 -19.91 0.19 -3.11
CA ALA A 231 -20.42 1.48 -2.73
C ALA A 231 -21.80 1.71 -3.33
N ASP A 232 -22.84 1.17 -2.70
CA ASP A 232 -24.23 1.61 -2.91
C ASP A 232 -24.85 1.74 -1.52
N GLY A 233 -25.19 2.97 -1.14
CA GLY A 233 -25.58 3.32 0.22
C GLY A 233 -26.95 2.79 0.59
N GLU A 234 -27.00 1.99 1.67
CA GLU A 234 -28.16 1.85 2.54
C GLU A 234 -27.69 1.37 3.94
N ASN A 235 -28.13 2.08 4.98
CA ASN A 235 -27.61 2.01 6.35
C ASN A 235 -27.99 0.71 7.05
N ASN A 236 -26.98 -0.10 7.46
CA ASN A 236 -27.17 -1.22 8.38
C ASN A 236 -26.68 -0.83 9.80
N PRO A 237 -27.57 -0.77 10.81
CA PRO A 237 -27.24 -0.28 12.15
C PRO A 237 -26.23 -1.15 12.95
N GLU A 238 -25.99 -2.40 12.55
CA GLU A 238 -24.94 -3.23 13.17
C GLU A 238 -23.52 -2.88 12.72
N VAL A 239 -23.36 -2.33 11.50
CA VAL A 239 -22.07 -1.85 10.98
C VAL A 239 -21.65 -0.56 11.68
N THR A 240 -22.61 0.33 11.94
CA THR A 240 -22.40 1.60 12.64
C THR A 240 -21.94 1.42 14.10
N ALA A 241 -22.36 0.33 14.76
CA ALA A 241 -21.96 0.03 16.13
C ALA A 241 -20.48 -0.39 16.23
N LEU A 242 -20.01 -1.24 15.32
CA LEU A 242 -18.62 -1.68 15.23
C LEU A 242 -17.69 -0.56 14.73
N GLU A 243 -18.14 0.28 13.81
CA GLU A 243 -17.44 1.50 13.39
C GLU A 243 -17.28 2.48 14.56
N SER A 244 -18.33 2.68 15.38
CA SER A 244 -18.26 3.57 16.56
C SER A 244 -17.29 3.09 17.65
N GLU A 245 -17.03 1.77 17.72
CA GLU A 245 -16.14 1.15 18.70
C GLU A 245 -14.67 1.16 18.22
N LEU A 246 -14.45 1.11 16.90
CA LEU A 246 -13.16 1.38 16.24
C LEU A 246 -12.80 2.87 16.22
N GLU A 247 -13.80 3.76 16.24
CA GLU A 247 -13.65 5.22 16.33
C GLU A 247 -13.44 5.73 17.76
N ARG A 248 -13.47 4.86 18.77
CA ARG A 248 -13.23 5.26 20.16
C ARG A 248 -11.74 5.50 20.43
N LYS A 249 -11.30 6.69 20.00
CA LYS A 249 -10.04 7.41 20.25
C LYS A 249 -8.74 6.58 20.24
N PRO A 250 -7.98 6.61 19.13
CA PRO A 250 -6.53 6.56 19.22
C PRO A 250 -6.04 7.83 19.94
N ASP A 251 -5.02 7.66 20.77
CA ASP A 251 -4.32 8.70 21.51
C ASP A 251 -3.98 9.93 20.62
N GLU A 252 -4.16 11.14 21.16
CA GLU A 252 -4.00 12.41 20.45
C GLU A 252 -2.54 12.64 20.03
N SER A 253 -2.12 12.15 18.86
CA SER A 253 -0.88 12.61 18.21
C SER A 253 -0.77 12.43 16.69
N PHE A 254 -1.74 11.84 15.98
CA PHE A 254 -1.67 11.74 14.52
C PHE A 254 -2.30 12.97 13.85
N LYS A 255 -1.45 13.92 13.41
CA LYS A 255 -1.85 14.98 12.47
C LYS A 255 -2.34 14.32 11.16
N THR A 256 -3.53 14.69 10.72
CA THR A 256 -4.08 14.36 9.39
C THR A 256 -3.06 14.70 8.30
N VAL A 257 -2.73 13.75 7.43
CA VAL A 257 -1.81 13.98 6.29
C VAL A 257 -2.46 15.01 5.35
N THR A 258 -1.94 16.23 5.35
CA THR A 258 -2.40 17.30 4.47
C THR A 258 -1.93 17.03 3.04
N ARG A 259 -2.87 16.79 2.11
CA ARG A 259 -2.57 16.73 0.67
C ARG A 259 -2.36 18.14 0.14
N ASN A 260 -1.11 18.50 -0.10
CA ASN A 260 -0.71 19.84 -0.54
C ASN A 260 0.25 19.82 -1.75
N GLN A 261 0.41 18.65 -2.37
CA GLN A 261 1.31 18.47 -3.50
C GLN A 261 0.63 18.70 -4.85
N VAL A 262 1.36 19.32 -5.78
CA VAL A 262 1.03 19.44 -7.21
C VAL A 262 1.94 18.49 -7.98
N PHE A 263 1.34 17.47 -8.59
CA PHE A 263 2.04 16.52 -9.46
C PHE A 263 2.04 17.04 -10.89
N ILE A 264 3.17 17.04 -11.59
CA ILE A 264 3.27 17.45 -13.00
C ILE A 264 3.69 16.24 -13.84
N SER A 265 2.87 15.90 -14.83
CA SER A 265 3.20 14.91 -15.86
C SER A 265 3.39 15.61 -17.21
N TYR A 266 4.44 15.23 -17.91
CA TYR A 266 4.85 15.83 -19.17
C TYR A 266 5.63 14.81 -20.00
N SER A 267 5.78 15.06 -21.30
CA SER A 267 6.72 14.29 -22.12
C SER A 267 8.12 14.81 -21.90
N HIS A 268 9.14 13.97 -21.70
CA HIS A 268 10.54 14.41 -21.65
C HIS A 268 10.97 15.24 -22.88
N LYS A 269 10.28 15.12 -24.03
CA LYS A 269 10.51 15.95 -25.21
C LYS A 269 10.03 17.41 -25.07
N ASP A 270 9.27 17.71 -24.03
CA ASP A 270 8.71 19.02 -23.71
C ASP A 270 9.25 19.55 -22.35
N GLU A 271 10.45 19.13 -21.93
CA GLU A 271 11.09 19.54 -20.66
C GLU A 271 11.22 21.08 -20.50
N GLU A 272 11.39 21.81 -21.60
CA GLU A 272 11.39 23.27 -21.60
C GLU A 272 10.09 23.86 -20.98
N TRP A 273 8.95 23.20 -21.21
CA TRP A 273 7.64 23.63 -20.70
C TRP A 273 7.46 23.29 -19.22
N LEU A 274 8.05 22.18 -18.76
CA LEU A 274 8.13 21.88 -17.34
C LEU A 274 8.91 22.98 -16.62
N SER A 275 10.11 23.31 -17.12
CA SER A 275 10.98 24.32 -16.52
C SER A 275 10.28 25.69 -16.43
N LYS A 276 9.59 26.09 -17.51
CA LYS A 276 8.81 27.34 -17.54
C LYS A 276 7.67 27.34 -16.52
N LEU A 277 6.91 26.24 -16.41
CA LEU A 277 5.85 26.11 -15.40
C LEU A 277 6.42 26.16 -13.96
N GLN A 278 7.52 25.47 -13.70
CA GLN A 278 8.19 25.51 -12.39
C GLN A 278 8.63 26.94 -12.04
N ASP A 279 9.20 27.68 -12.99
CA ASP A 279 9.57 29.08 -12.81
C ASP A 279 8.37 29.97 -12.49
N CYS A 280 7.25 29.80 -13.20
CA CYS A 280 6.01 30.53 -12.94
C CYS A 280 5.36 30.17 -11.58
N LEU A 281 5.56 28.95 -11.08
CA LEU A 281 5.04 28.51 -9.78
C LEU A 281 5.92 28.94 -8.59
N LYS A 282 7.22 29.25 -8.80
CA LYS A 282 8.15 29.67 -7.73
C LYS A 282 7.60 30.80 -6.84
N PRO A 283 7.01 31.89 -7.36
CA PRO A 283 6.41 32.94 -6.52
C PRO A 283 5.27 32.45 -5.63
N ILE A 284 4.48 31.49 -6.11
CA ILE A 284 3.34 30.93 -5.36
C ILE A 284 3.86 30.01 -4.24
N ILE A 285 4.82 29.13 -4.55
CA ILE A 285 5.47 28.23 -3.60
C ILE A 285 6.15 29.02 -2.46
N ARG A 286 6.85 30.10 -2.79
CA ARG A 286 7.51 30.96 -1.78
C ARG A 286 6.52 31.60 -0.80
N ASN A 287 5.34 31.98 -1.30
CA ASN A 287 4.31 32.65 -0.49
C ASN A 287 3.40 31.67 0.26
N GLN A 288 3.28 30.42 -0.21
CA GLN A 288 2.51 29.35 0.43
C GLN A 288 3.47 28.23 0.88
N LYS A 289 3.93 28.28 2.14
CA LYS A 289 4.89 27.33 2.73
C LYS A 289 4.46 25.86 2.66
N GLU A 290 3.21 25.58 2.31
CA GLU A 290 2.62 24.25 2.26
C GLU A 290 2.55 23.68 0.83
N LEU A 291 2.73 24.46 -0.25
CA LEU A 291 2.58 23.93 -1.61
C LEU A 291 3.86 23.23 -2.09
N VAL A 292 3.78 21.92 -2.33
CA VAL A 292 4.91 21.11 -2.81
C VAL A 292 4.69 20.79 -4.30
N VAL A 293 5.66 21.05 -5.17
CA VAL A 293 5.60 20.61 -6.58
C VAL A 293 6.41 19.33 -6.76
N TRP A 294 5.94 18.39 -7.56
CA TRP A 294 6.63 17.14 -7.87
C TRP A 294 6.50 16.81 -9.36
N ASP A 295 7.57 16.26 -9.93
CA ASP A 295 7.70 15.80 -11.31
C ASP A 295 8.76 14.67 -11.36
N ASP A 296 8.86 13.98 -12.50
CA ASP A 296 9.71 12.80 -12.67
C ASP A 296 11.23 13.07 -12.59
N THR A 297 11.69 14.33 -12.73
CA THR A 297 13.10 14.70 -12.55
C THR A 297 13.59 14.46 -11.12
N LYS A 298 12.66 14.25 -10.18
CA LYS A 298 12.94 13.92 -8.78
C LYS A 298 13.21 12.44 -8.53
N ILE A 299 12.99 11.59 -9.53
CA ILE A 299 13.30 10.16 -9.48
C ILE A 299 14.80 9.98 -9.77
N LYS A 300 15.54 9.40 -8.82
CA LYS A 300 16.98 9.16 -8.97
C LYS A 300 17.26 7.84 -9.68
N ALA A 301 18.43 7.74 -10.31
CA ALA A 301 18.89 6.50 -10.91
C ALA A 301 18.97 5.38 -9.84
N GLY A 302 18.24 4.29 -10.06
CA GLY A 302 18.11 3.18 -9.11
C GLY A 302 16.78 3.16 -8.34
N ASP A 303 16.02 4.26 -8.36
CA ASP A 303 14.68 4.29 -7.75
C ASP A 303 13.69 3.45 -8.56
N GLN A 304 12.74 2.84 -7.87
CA GLN A 304 11.61 2.18 -8.52
C GLN A 304 10.61 3.25 -8.96
N TRP A 305 10.79 3.78 -10.18
CA TRP A 305 10.02 4.90 -10.72
C TRP A 305 8.49 4.81 -10.52
N ARG A 306 7.89 3.62 -10.67
CA ARG A 306 6.46 3.38 -10.41
C ARG A 306 6.06 3.73 -8.98
N LYS A 307 6.87 3.30 -8.00
CA LYS A 307 6.63 3.54 -6.58
C LYS A 307 6.76 5.03 -6.23
N GLU A 308 7.68 5.74 -6.87
CA GLU A 308 7.85 7.19 -6.68
C GLU A 308 6.67 7.98 -7.26
N ILE A 309 6.17 7.59 -8.43
CA ILE A 309 4.94 8.16 -9.01
C ILE A 309 3.74 7.87 -8.10
N GLU A 310 3.55 6.64 -7.63
CA GLU A 310 2.46 6.30 -6.71
C GLU A 310 2.51 7.11 -5.40
N ASN A 311 3.69 7.25 -4.80
CA ASN A 311 3.88 8.05 -3.60
C ASN A 311 3.54 9.53 -3.85
N ALA A 312 3.99 10.06 -4.99
CA ALA A 312 3.72 11.43 -5.39
C ALA A 312 2.22 11.66 -5.64
N LEU A 313 1.53 10.71 -6.29
CA LEU A 313 0.09 10.74 -6.50
C LEU A 313 -0.71 10.63 -5.19
N ALA A 314 -0.24 9.85 -4.21
CA ALA A 314 -0.89 9.73 -2.91
C ALA A 314 -0.88 11.04 -2.09
N LEU A 315 0.16 11.86 -2.29
CA LEU A 315 0.30 13.18 -1.67
C LEU A 315 -0.31 14.30 -2.51
N ALA A 316 -0.52 14.05 -3.81
CA ALA A 316 -1.03 15.02 -4.75
C ALA A 316 -2.48 15.40 -4.45
N LYS A 317 -2.73 16.71 -4.43
CA LYS A 317 -4.08 17.30 -4.43
C LYS A 317 -4.49 17.73 -5.83
N VAL A 318 -3.53 18.19 -6.62
CA VAL A 318 -3.73 18.60 -8.01
C VAL A 318 -2.70 17.87 -8.88
N ALA A 319 -3.14 17.34 -10.02
CA ALA A 319 -2.25 16.87 -11.07
C ALA A 319 -2.36 17.78 -12.29
N VAL A 320 -1.22 18.22 -12.81
CA VAL A 320 -1.07 19.09 -13.96
C VAL A 320 -0.49 18.27 -15.11
N LEU A 321 -1.21 18.18 -16.23
CA LEU A 321 -0.78 17.46 -17.42
C LEU A 321 -0.34 18.46 -18.50
N LEU A 322 0.89 18.36 -18.97
CA LEU A 322 1.41 19.16 -20.08
C LEU A 322 1.15 18.45 -21.41
N VAL A 323 0.01 18.74 -22.03
CA VAL A 323 -0.50 17.97 -23.17
C VAL A 323 0.00 18.54 -24.50
N SER A 324 0.89 17.81 -25.13
CA SER A 324 1.38 18.02 -26.50
C SER A 324 1.12 16.78 -27.36
N HIS A 325 1.46 16.83 -28.65
CA HIS A 325 1.50 15.62 -29.47
C HIS A 325 2.48 14.57 -28.91
N ASN A 326 3.62 14.99 -28.34
CA ASN A 326 4.58 14.06 -27.73
C ASN A 326 4.05 13.40 -26.45
N PHE A 327 3.25 14.15 -25.67
CA PHE A 327 2.58 13.62 -24.48
C PHE A 327 1.59 12.51 -24.85
N LEU A 328 0.71 12.77 -25.82
CA LEU A 328 -0.31 11.81 -26.24
C LEU A 328 0.28 10.60 -26.99
N ALA A 329 1.41 10.76 -27.67
CA ALA A 329 2.09 9.69 -28.40
C ALA A 329 3.05 8.85 -27.54
N SER A 330 3.18 9.13 -26.24
CA SER A 330 4.07 8.38 -25.36
C SER A 330 3.35 7.16 -24.79
N ASP A 331 3.73 5.96 -25.26
CA ASP A 331 3.24 4.68 -24.72
C ASP A 331 3.45 4.60 -23.21
N PHE A 332 4.57 5.14 -22.73
CA PHE A 332 4.88 5.18 -21.30
C PHE A 332 3.82 5.96 -20.50
N ILE A 333 3.45 7.16 -20.96
CA ILE A 333 2.44 8.00 -20.30
C ILE A 333 1.07 7.33 -20.41
N HIS A 334 0.73 6.79 -21.58
CA HIS A 334 -0.56 6.16 -21.84
C HIS A 334 -0.79 4.91 -20.98
N GLU A 335 0.20 4.05 -20.88
CA GLU A 335 0.08 2.77 -20.18
C GLU A 335 0.34 2.87 -18.67
N ASN A 336 1.14 3.85 -18.22
CA ASN A 336 1.67 3.84 -16.86
C ASN A 336 1.43 5.10 -16.02
N GLU A 337 1.35 6.30 -16.62
CA GLU A 337 1.14 7.53 -15.84
C GLU A 337 -0.32 7.98 -15.83
N LEU A 338 -0.96 7.98 -16.99
CA LEU A 338 -2.30 8.49 -17.17
C LEU A 338 -3.36 7.63 -16.45
N PRO A 339 -3.33 6.28 -16.47
CA PRO A 339 -4.35 5.49 -15.78
C PRO A 339 -4.37 5.73 -14.25
N PRO A 340 -3.24 5.68 -13.52
CA PRO A 340 -3.24 6.00 -12.09
C PRO A 340 -3.73 7.41 -11.75
N LEU A 341 -3.43 8.39 -12.60
CA LEU A 341 -3.89 9.78 -12.46
C LEU A 341 -5.42 9.88 -12.58
N LEU A 342 -6.00 9.24 -13.60
CA LEU A 342 -7.44 9.22 -13.82
C LEU A 342 -8.18 8.47 -12.72
N ASP A 343 -7.61 7.37 -12.23
CA ASP A 343 -8.18 6.60 -11.13
C ASP A 343 -8.12 7.38 -9.80
N ALA A 344 -7.03 8.08 -9.55
CA ALA A 344 -6.91 8.98 -8.39
C ALA A 344 -7.92 10.15 -8.46
N ALA A 345 -8.21 10.67 -9.66
CA ALA A 345 -9.22 11.71 -9.83
C ALA A 345 -10.64 11.21 -9.53
N LYS A 346 -10.96 9.99 -9.96
CA LYS A 346 -12.28 9.37 -9.72
C LYS A 346 -12.47 8.94 -8.26
N ALA A 347 -11.45 8.34 -7.64
CA ALA A 347 -11.59 7.64 -6.36
C ALA A 347 -11.01 8.38 -5.13
N LYS A 348 -10.09 9.34 -5.34
CA LYS A 348 -9.30 9.94 -4.25
C LYS A 348 -9.42 11.48 -4.17
N GLY A 349 -10.27 12.09 -4.99
CA GLY A 349 -10.50 13.54 -4.99
C GLY A 349 -9.33 14.36 -5.57
N LEU A 350 -8.47 13.74 -6.38
CA LEU A 350 -7.40 14.43 -7.11
C LEU A 350 -8.00 15.32 -8.20
N THR A 351 -7.64 16.60 -8.22
CA THR A 351 -8.08 17.50 -9.31
C THR A 351 -7.11 17.41 -10.48
N ILE A 352 -7.59 17.01 -11.66
CA ILE A 352 -6.80 17.04 -12.89
C ILE A 352 -6.99 18.38 -13.60
N ILE A 353 -5.86 19.01 -13.93
CA ILE A 353 -5.78 20.20 -14.77
C ILE A 353 -4.84 19.87 -15.91
N TRP A 354 -5.24 20.11 -17.16
CA TRP A 354 -4.35 19.90 -18.30
C TRP A 354 -4.13 21.19 -19.07
N ILE A 355 -2.91 21.35 -19.59
CA ILE A 355 -2.44 22.54 -20.29
C ILE A 355 -2.15 22.15 -21.74
N PRO A 356 -2.85 22.74 -22.73
CA PRO A 356 -2.57 22.48 -24.15
C PRO A 356 -1.27 23.18 -24.57
N LEU A 357 -0.19 22.42 -24.74
CA LEU A 357 1.09 22.93 -25.21
C LEU A 357 1.11 23.12 -26.73
N SER A 358 0.60 22.14 -27.48
CA SER A 358 0.53 22.14 -28.94
C SER A 358 -0.83 21.65 -29.42
N SER A 359 -1.17 21.94 -30.67
CA SER A 359 -2.30 21.28 -31.33
C SER A 359 -2.08 19.76 -31.26
N SER A 360 -3.09 19.04 -30.80
CA SER A 360 -3.00 17.62 -30.50
C SER A 360 -4.38 16.96 -30.54
N ASN A 361 -4.43 15.65 -30.76
CA ASN A 361 -5.68 14.89 -30.86
C ASN A 361 -6.25 14.51 -29.48
N TYR A 362 -6.23 15.44 -28.51
CA TYR A 362 -6.65 15.16 -27.13
C TYR A 362 -8.11 14.69 -27.03
N GLN A 363 -8.95 15.03 -28.03
CA GLN A 363 -10.36 14.62 -28.12
C GLN A 363 -10.54 13.10 -28.20
N GLU A 364 -9.54 12.38 -28.73
CA GLU A 364 -9.52 10.93 -28.83
C GLU A 364 -9.06 10.24 -27.53
N THR A 365 -8.85 11.01 -26.45
CA THR A 365 -8.31 10.50 -25.19
C THR A 365 -9.21 10.81 -24.00
N GLU A 366 -9.00 10.10 -22.90
CA GLU A 366 -9.74 10.29 -21.64
C GLU A 366 -9.56 11.70 -21.05
N ILE A 367 -8.56 12.46 -21.49
CA ILE A 367 -8.31 13.85 -21.09
C ILE A 367 -9.44 14.79 -21.54
N ASN A 368 -10.14 14.46 -22.64
CA ASN A 368 -11.27 15.24 -23.15
C ASN A 368 -12.40 15.44 -22.13
N LYS A 369 -12.48 14.59 -21.11
CA LYS A 369 -13.47 14.67 -20.03
C LYS A 369 -13.16 15.77 -18.99
N TYR A 370 -11.97 16.35 -19.03
CA TYR A 370 -11.50 17.34 -18.05
C TYR A 370 -11.38 18.73 -18.66
N GLN A 371 -11.67 19.76 -17.88
CA GLN A 371 -11.51 21.14 -18.32
C GLN A 371 -10.02 21.51 -18.37
N SER A 372 -9.59 22.11 -19.49
CA SER A 372 -8.23 22.59 -19.65
C SER A 372 -7.99 23.89 -18.87
N ALA A 373 -6.73 24.12 -18.48
CA ALA A 373 -6.31 25.38 -17.86
C ALA A 373 -6.33 26.56 -18.87
N HIS A 374 -6.20 26.27 -20.16
CA HIS A 374 -6.16 27.25 -21.24
C HIS A 374 -6.96 26.73 -22.45
N PRO A 375 -7.59 27.59 -23.27
CA PRO A 375 -8.39 27.15 -24.42
C PRO A 375 -7.62 26.18 -25.35
N PRO A 376 -8.11 24.95 -25.59
CA PRO A 376 -7.40 23.96 -26.41
C PRO A 376 -7.26 24.34 -27.89
N ASN A 377 -8.07 25.29 -28.36
CA ASN A 377 -8.00 25.86 -29.71
C ASN A 377 -6.91 26.93 -29.86
N GLN A 378 -6.27 27.35 -28.77
CA GLN A 378 -5.16 28.29 -28.72
C GLN A 378 -4.03 27.71 -27.86
N PRO A 379 -3.41 26.59 -28.26
CA PRO A 379 -2.34 25.97 -27.48
C PRO A 379 -1.16 26.94 -27.28
N LEU A 380 -0.40 26.79 -26.20
CA LEU A 380 0.64 27.77 -25.82
C LEU A 380 1.67 28.03 -26.93
N LYS A 381 2.09 26.99 -27.68
CA LYS A 381 3.01 27.13 -28.83
C LYS A 381 2.47 27.99 -29.98
N SER A 382 1.17 28.31 -30.00
CA SER A 382 0.54 29.15 -31.03
C SER A 382 0.47 30.64 -30.67
N LEU A 383 0.81 31.00 -29.43
CA LEU A 383 0.71 32.36 -28.91
C LEU A 383 1.97 33.18 -29.20
N SER A 384 1.83 34.51 -29.26
CA SER A 384 2.98 35.40 -29.18
C SER A 384 3.58 35.38 -27.77
N SER A 385 4.86 35.76 -27.62
CA SER A 385 5.54 35.71 -26.31
C SER A 385 4.80 36.48 -25.20
N ALA A 386 4.23 37.65 -25.52
CA ALA A 386 3.46 38.43 -24.54
C ALA A 386 2.16 37.71 -24.11
N GLN A 387 1.45 37.10 -25.06
CA GLN A 387 0.22 36.35 -24.77
C GLN A 387 0.51 35.05 -24.01
N GLU A 388 1.64 34.40 -24.31
CA GLU A 388 2.08 33.22 -23.60
C GLU A 388 2.37 33.52 -22.12
N ASP A 389 3.07 34.63 -21.84
CA ASP A 389 3.35 35.06 -20.46
C ASP A 389 2.07 35.38 -19.68
N GLU A 390 1.09 36.04 -20.32
CA GLU A 390 -0.24 36.26 -19.73
C GLU A 390 -0.98 34.93 -19.45
N ALA A 391 -0.92 33.98 -20.39
CA ALA A 391 -1.53 32.66 -20.24
C ALA A 391 -0.92 31.89 -19.06
N TRP A 392 0.41 31.95 -18.88
CA TRP A 392 1.08 31.32 -17.74
C TRP A 392 0.65 31.87 -16.39
N VAL A 393 0.44 33.19 -16.29
CA VAL A 393 -0.08 33.82 -15.08
C VAL A 393 -1.47 33.30 -14.74
N ASP A 394 -2.37 33.24 -15.72
CA ASP A 394 -3.74 32.71 -15.53
C ASP A 394 -3.73 31.21 -15.15
N ILE A 395 -2.92 30.39 -15.82
CA ILE A 395 -2.73 28.96 -15.50
C ILE A 395 -2.27 28.80 -14.04
N CYS A 396 -1.27 29.56 -13.61
CA CYS A 396 -0.75 29.47 -12.25
C CYS A 396 -1.81 29.87 -11.20
N GLN A 397 -2.66 30.86 -11.49
CA GLN A 397 -3.77 31.22 -10.61
C GLN A 397 -4.83 30.11 -10.53
N LYS A 398 -5.12 29.42 -11.63
CA LYS A 398 -6.04 28.28 -11.66
C LYS A 398 -5.49 27.10 -10.83
N ILE A 399 -4.20 26.78 -10.97
CA ILE A 399 -3.53 25.76 -10.15
C ILE A 399 -3.60 26.14 -8.67
N LYS A 400 -3.26 27.39 -8.32
CA LYS A 400 -3.32 27.89 -6.94
C LYS A 400 -4.71 27.76 -6.34
N LYS A 401 -5.76 28.13 -7.09
CA LYS A 401 -7.15 28.00 -6.65
C LYS A 401 -7.51 26.53 -6.39
N ALA A 402 -7.16 25.63 -7.30
CA ALA A 402 -7.43 24.20 -7.15
C ALA A 402 -6.76 23.58 -5.91
N VAL A 403 -5.54 24.01 -5.58
CA VAL A 403 -4.87 23.58 -4.35
C VAL A 403 -5.54 24.14 -3.09
N ALA A 404 -6.16 25.32 -3.16
CA ALA A 404 -6.77 25.99 -2.01
C ALA A 404 -8.19 25.50 -1.65
N VAL A 405 -8.89 24.75 -2.51
CA VAL A 405 -10.24 24.23 -2.23
C VAL A 405 -10.18 23.19 -1.09
N PRO A 406 -10.88 23.39 0.05
CA PRO A 406 -10.95 22.38 1.11
C PRO A 406 -11.61 21.10 0.58
N GLN A 407 -11.06 19.93 0.94
CA GLN A 407 -11.68 18.63 0.63
C GLN A 407 -12.75 18.29 1.66
#